data_AF-A0A1V5SND9-F1
#
_entry.id   AF-A0A1V5SND9-F1
#
_cell.length_a   1.000
_cell.length_b   1.000
_cell.length_c   1.000
_cell.angle_alpha   90.00
_cell.angle_beta   90.00
_cell.angle_gamma   90.00
#
_symmetry.space_group_name_H-M   'P 1'
#
loop_
_entity.id
_entity.type
_entity.pdbx_description
1 polymer ?
#
loop_
_entity_poly.entity_id
_entity_poly.type
_entity_poly.pdbx_seq_one_letter_code
_entity_poly.pdbx_strand_id
1 'polypeptide(L)'
;MKHKHLLPLIIFGLLLAIYVSGCTNFVNTPGTDFGVINSTSDTVISFTKFIEHSDTKILLDVPFLPQVPPGNWSSTRNCGHTCAVMMRAYYYGIEPLPDHIIQADDWLNARFGLPINNYNGDWTNSFQIRAWLESEGVPTKVGMGNLERARTMLSEGKPFLAAVYSNMNPNGGAKHAMLVIGIDSTQVYVNDPGKVNGKNNSYSISQFLSAWSAQGNWYVALD
;
A
#
# COMPACT_ATOMS: atom_id res chain seq x y z
N MET A 1 81.75 13.75 6.51
CA MET A 1 81.74 12.46 7.24
C MET A 1 80.40 12.31 7.94
N LYS A 2 79.67 11.24 7.65
CA LYS A 2 78.33 10.94 8.17
C LYS A 2 78.45 10.22 9.51
N HIS A 3 77.74 10.66 10.54
CA HIS A 3 77.40 9.83 11.70
C HIS A 3 75.92 9.47 11.66
N LYS A 4 75.66 8.15 11.68
CA LYS A 4 74.36 7.51 11.89
C LYS A 4 74.02 7.55 13.39
N HIS A 5 72.74 7.65 13.77
CA HIS A 5 72.09 6.95 14.88
C HIS A 5 70.55 7.11 14.70
N LEU A 6 69.82 6.01 14.41
CA LEU A 6 69.01 5.18 15.31
C LEU A 6 67.63 5.80 15.68
N LEU A 7 66.55 5.22 15.14
CA LEU A 7 65.14 5.30 15.62
C LEU A 7 65.00 4.68 17.04
N PRO A 8 63.92 4.84 17.86
CA PRO A 8 62.50 4.85 17.45
C PRO A 8 61.44 5.59 18.35
N LEU A 9 60.15 5.53 17.90
CA LEU A 9 58.91 5.30 18.69
C LEU A 9 58.10 6.47 19.34
N ILE A 10 56.81 6.55 18.93
CA ILE A 10 55.54 6.95 19.64
C ILE A 10 55.46 8.45 20.04
N ILE A 11 54.45 9.25 19.65
CA ILE A 11 53.12 9.34 20.31
C ILE A 11 52.15 10.19 19.47
N PHE A 12 51.01 9.55 19.19
CA PHE A 12 49.63 10.06 19.00
C PHE A 12 49.35 11.18 18.01
N GLY A 13 48.77 10.77 16.87
CA GLY A 13 47.90 11.60 16.05
C GLY A 13 46.59 11.91 16.77
N LEU A 14 46.25 13.19 16.80
CA LEU A 14 44.93 13.69 17.14
C LEU A 14 44.02 13.49 15.92
N LEU A 15 43.48 12.28 15.77
CA LEU A 15 42.35 12.04 14.87
C LEU A 15 41.09 12.54 15.57
N LEU A 16 40.58 13.68 15.09
CA LEU A 16 39.27 14.20 15.40
C LEU A 16 38.21 13.21 14.89
N ALA A 17 37.85 12.23 15.72
CA ALA A 17 36.69 11.39 15.50
C ALA A 17 35.45 12.26 15.76
N ILE A 18 34.85 12.79 14.69
CA ILE A 18 33.50 13.31 14.75
C ILE A 18 32.59 12.10 14.97
N TYR A 19 32.18 11.90 16.21
CA TYR A 19 31.11 10.99 16.58
C TYR A 19 29.83 11.60 15.99
N VAL A 20 29.43 11.16 14.80
CA VAL A 20 28.06 11.36 14.32
C VAL A 20 27.20 10.41 15.15
N SER A 21 26.76 10.91 16.32
CA SER A 21 25.65 10.29 17.04
C SER A 21 24.45 10.32 16.11
N GLY A 22 24.24 9.23 15.39
CA GLY A 22 23.03 8.98 14.66
C GLY A 22 21.89 8.98 15.66
N CYS A 23 21.14 10.08 15.70
CA CYS A 23 19.79 10.07 16.24
C CYS A 23 18.95 9.22 15.28
N THR A 24 19.07 7.89 15.37
CA THR A 24 18.03 6.99 14.88
C THR A 24 16.87 7.18 15.84
N ASN A 25 16.01 8.15 15.55
CA ASN A 25 14.69 8.22 16.15
C ASN A 25 13.94 6.97 15.67
N PHE A 26 14.13 5.85 16.38
CA PHE A 26 13.26 4.69 16.25
C PHE A 26 11.88 5.17 16.68
N VAL A 27 11.03 5.47 15.70
CA VAL A 27 9.61 5.69 15.96
C VAL A 27 9.06 4.33 16.36
N ASN A 28 8.67 4.20 17.62
CA ASN A 28 8.06 2.99 18.13
C ASN A 28 6.66 2.85 17.53
N THR A 29 6.55 2.12 16.42
CA THR A 29 5.27 1.81 15.79
C THR A 29 4.73 0.50 16.36
N PRO A 30 3.42 0.39 16.66
CA PRO A 30 2.84 -0.85 17.13
C PRO A 30 3.06 -1.96 16.10
N GLY A 31 3.33 -3.17 16.60
CA GLY A 31 3.31 -4.36 15.76
C GLY A 31 1.88 -4.68 15.33
N THR A 32 1.75 -5.34 14.20
CA THR A 32 0.49 -5.83 13.67
C THR A 32 0.42 -7.36 13.80
N ASP A 33 -0.76 -7.88 14.11
CA ASP A 33 -1.04 -9.31 14.14
C ASP A 33 -2.15 -9.60 13.13
N PHE A 34 -1.73 -10.10 11.97
CA PHE A 34 -2.59 -10.50 10.87
C PHE A 34 -2.62 -12.04 10.72
N GLY A 35 -2.30 -12.79 11.79
CA GLY A 35 -2.37 -14.24 11.78
C GLY A 35 -1.36 -14.94 10.87
N VAL A 36 -0.19 -14.33 10.62
CA VAL A 36 0.88 -14.98 9.86
C VAL A 36 1.58 -16.01 10.75
N ILE A 37 1.09 -17.25 10.71
CA ILE A 37 1.84 -18.42 11.19
C ILE A 37 2.92 -18.72 10.16
N ASN A 38 4.19 -18.66 10.59
CA ASN A 38 5.35 -19.05 9.80
C ASN A 38 5.09 -20.33 8.98
N SER A 39 4.98 -20.20 7.67
CA SER A 39 5.17 -21.32 6.75
C SER A 39 5.84 -20.81 5.48
N THR A 40 7.16 -20.67 5.57
CA THR A 40 8.05 -20.87 4.42
C THR A 40 7.84 -22.30 3.93
N SER A 41 6.94 -22.49 2.98
CA SER A 41 6.89 -23.68 2.15
C SER A 41 7.01 -23.25 0.71
N ASP A 42 8.23 -23.28 0.20
CA ASP A 42 8.51 -23.40 -1.23
C ASP A 42 7.76 -24.63 -1.75
N THR A 43 6.56 -24.46 -2.30
CA THR A 43 6.03 -25.32 -3.38
C THR A 43 4.66 -24.84 -3.88
N VAL A 44 4.58 -24.72 -5.20
CA VAL A 44 3.41 -24.38 -6.05
C VAL A 44 3.04 -22.89 -6.06
N ILE A 45 3.50 -22.19 -7.11
CA ILE A 45 2.89 -20.92 -7.57
C ILE A 45 1.43 -21.24 -7.85
N SER A 46 0.58 -20.89 -6.89
CA SER A 46 -0.84 -21.16 -6.98
C SER A 46 -1.44 -20.27 -8.08
N PHE A 47 -2.06 -20.91 -9.07
CA PHE A 47 -2.93 -20.26 -10.06
C PHE A 47 -4.18 -19.60 -9.42
N THR A 48 -4.27 -19.53 -8.09
CA THR A 48 -5.38 -18.91 -7.32
C THR A 48 -5.38 -17.39 -7.32
N LYS A 49 -4.42 -16.72 -7.97
CA LYS A 49 -4.38 -15.24 -8.02
C LYS A 49 -5.37 -14.63 -9.01
N PHE A 50 -5.83 -15.41 -9.99
CA PHE A 50 -6.70 -14.94 -11.07
C PHE A 50 -8.04 -15.69 -11.02
N ILE A 51 -9.13 -14.92 -11.02
CA ILE A 51 -10.44 -15.43 -11.40
C ILE A 51 -10.48 -15.62 -12.93
N GLU A 52 -9.86 -14.69 -13.66
CA GLU A 52 -9.78 -14.73 -15.11
C GLU A 52 -8.45 -14.11 -15.58
N HIS A 53 -7.80 -14.76 -16.54
CA HIS A 53 -6.63 -14.23 -17.22
C HIS A 53 -6.68 -14.64 -18.69
N SER A 54 -7.20 -13.74 -19.53
CA SER A 54 -7.33 -13.92 -20.97
C SER A 54 -6.98 -12.63 -21.72
N ASP A 55 -6.90 -12.72 -23.04
CA ASP A 55 -6.65 -11.56 -23.91
C ASP A 55 -7.77 -10.51 -23.84
N THR A 56 -8.97 -10.92 -23.45
CA THR A 56 -10.15 -10.04 -23.41
C THR A 56 -10.43 -9.51 -22.00
N LYS A 57 -9.99 -10.21 -20.95
CA LYS A 57 -10.25 -9.82 -19.56
C LYS A 57 -9.24 -10.38 -18.59
N ILE A 58 -8.83 -9.53 -17.67
CA ILE A 58 -7.99 -9.87 -16.52
C ILE A 58 -8.81 -9.56 -15.27
N LEU A 59 -8.94 -10.51 -14.36
CA LEU A 59 -9.62 -10.33 -13.08
C LEU A 59 -8.91 -11.14 -11.99
N LEU A 60 -8.45 -10.45 -10.97
CA LEU A 60 -7.71 -11.02 -9.84
C LEU A 60 -8.68 -11.45 -8.73
N ASP A 61 -8.36 -12.56 -8.06
CA ASP A 61 -9.12 -13.03 -6.89
C ASP A 61 -8.62 -12.31 -5.64
N VAL A 62 -9.07 -11.08 -5.46
CA VAL A 62 -8.68 -10.22 -4.33
C VAL A 62 -9.76 -10.26 -3.26
N PRO A 63 -9.43 -10.59 -2.00
CA PRO A 63 -10.41 -10.59 -0.92
C PRO A 63 -10.93 -9.16 -0.69
N PHE A 64 -12.19 -9.06 -0.26
CA PHE A 64 -12.89 -7.79 -0.15
C PHE A 64 -13.19 -7.45 1.31
N LEU A 65 -12.95 -6.19 1.67
CA LEU A 65 -13.31 -5.64 2.97
C LEU A 65 -13.94 -4.24 2.77
N PRO A 66 -15.15 -3.96 3.29
CA PRO A 66 -15.66 -2.59 3.37
C PRO A 66 -14.93 -1.80 4.47
N GLN A 67 -14.83 -0.47 4.32
CA GLN A 67 -14.14 0.40 5.29
C GLN A 67 -14.92 0.65 6.61
N VAL A 68 -16.10 0.05 6.73
CA VAL A 68 -16.96 0.09 7.92
C VAL A 68 -17.50 -1.32 8.17
N PRO A 69 -17.32 -1.88 9.37
CA PRO A 69 -16.58 -1.37 10.54
C PRO A 69 -15.06 -1.17 10.26
N PRO A 70 -14.28 -0.48 11.12
CA PRO A 70 -14.52 -0.10 12.53
C PRO A 70 -15.22 1.25 12.79
N GLY A 71 -15.21 2.17 11.82
CA GLY A 71 -15.84 3.48 11.94
C GLY A 71 -17.34 3.49 11.65
N ASN A 72 -17.83 4.59 11.10
CA ASN A 72 -19.21 4.72 10.61
C ASN A 72 -19.27 5.38 9.23
N TRP A 73 -20.31 5.08 8.46
CA TRP A 73 -20.45 5.55 7.08
C TRP A 73 -20.51 7.07 6.92
N SER A 74 -20.96 7.81 7.94
CA SER A 74 -21.04 9.27 7.88
C SER A 74 -19.71 10.00 8.08
N SER A 75 -18.68 9.33 8.60
CA SER A 75 -17.43 9.98 9.02
C SER A 75 -16.17 9.26 8.59
N THR A 76 -16.27 7.99 8.19
CA THR A 76 -15.13 7.17 7.79
C THR A 76 -14.32 7.78 6.64
N ARG A 77 -13.00 7.76 6.80
CA ARG A 77 -11.98 8.13 5.81
C ARG A 77 -11.02 6.97 5.56
N ASN A 78 -11.42 5.75 5.94
CA ASN A 78 -10.59 4.55 5.86
C ASN A 78 -10.45 3.91 4.47
N CYS A 79 -10.82 4.60 3.40
CA CYS A 79 -10.69 4.08 2.04
C CYS A 79 -9.25 3.64 1.68
N GLY A 80 -8.24 4.46 2.04
CA GLY A 80 -6.83 4.14 1.82
C GLY A 80 -6.35 2.98 2.69
N HIS A 81 -6.63 3.04 4.01
CA HIS A 81 -6.34 1.98 4.97
C HIS A 81 -6.89 0.63 4.50
N THR A 82 -8.15 0.60 4.11
CA THR A 82 -8.87 -0.62 3.71
C THR A 82 -8.32 -1.19 2.40
N CYS A 83 -7.98 -0.34 1.42
CA CYS A 83 -7.30 -0.79 0.21
C CYS A 83 -5.95 -1.45 0.52
N ALA A 84 -5.17 -0.85 1.43
CA ALA A 84 -3.90 -1.41 1.86
C ALA A 84 -4.09 -2.76 2.57
N VAL A 85 -5.05 -2.88 3.47
CA VAL A 85 -5.41 -4.13 4.14
C VAL A 85 -5.79 -5.21 3.13
N MET A 86 -6.61 -4.90 2.12
CA MET A 86 -6.94 -5.85 1.05
C MET A 86 -5.71 -6.25 0.22
N MET A 87 -4.80 -5.31 -0.09
CA MET A 87 -3.55 -5.62 -0.81
C MET A 87 -2.63 -6.55 0.00
N ARG A 88 -2.47 -6.31 1.30
CA ARG A 88 -1.71 -7.17 2.20
C ARG A 88 -2.34 -8.54 2.32
N ALA A 89 -3.66 -8.60 2.48
CA ALA A 89 -4.41 -9.85 2.56
C ALA A 89 -4.24 -10.69 1.29
N TYR A 90 -4.33 -10.06 0.12
CA TYR A 90 -4.03 -10.68 -1.18
C TYR A 90 -2.59 -11.21 -1.26
N TYR A 91 -1.61 -10.43 -0.79
CA TYR A 91 -0.20 -10.81 -0.85
C TYR A 91 0.10 -12.08 -0.03
N TYR A 92 -0.46 -12.18 1.18
CA TYR A 92 -0.25 -13.31 2.08
C TYR A 92 -1.28 -14.43 1.97
N GLY A 93 -2.32 -14.27 1.14
CA GLY A 93 -3.39 -15.27 1.00
C GLY A 93 -4.22 -15.46 2.28
N ILE A 94 -4.51 -14.36 2.98
CA ILE A 94 -5.29 -14.36 4.23
C ILE A 94 -6.61 -13.59 4.04
N GLU A 95 -7.55 -13.76 4.98
CA GLU A 95 -8.79 -12.99 5.00
C GLU A 95 -8.56 -11.61 5.66
N PRO A 96 -8.96 -10.49 5.03
CA PRO A 96 -8.92 -9.17 5.66
C PRO A 96 -10.07 -9.02 6.67
N LEU A 97 -9.78 -8.45 7.85
CA LEU A 97 -10.74 -8.23 8.94
C LEU A 97 -10.81 -6.74 9.30
N PRO A 98 -11.92 -6.26 9.89
CA PRO A 98 -12.02 -4.88 10.38
C PRO A 98 -10.91 -4.48 11.36
N ASP A 99 -10.44 -5.41 12.20
CA ASP A 99 -9.34 -5.16 13.15
C ASP A 99 -8.01 -4.85 12.44
N HIS A 100 -7.84 -5.30 11.20
CA HIS A 100 -6.68 -4.93 10.40
C HIS A 100 -6.70 -3.45 10.00
N ILE A 101 -7.89 -2.83 9.87
CA ILE A 101 -8.02 -1.39 9.64
C ILE A 101 -7.63 -0.62 10.91
N ILE A 102 -8.06 -1.10 12.09
CA ILE A 102 -7.67 -0.55 13.40
C ILE A 102 -6.14 -0.52 13.53
N GLN A 103 -5.49 -1.65 13.23
CA GLN A 103 -4.03 -1.75 13.27
C GLN A 103 -3.33 -0.80 12.29
N ALA A 104 -3.92 -0.58 11.11
CA ALA A 104 -3.41 0.39 10.15
C ALA A 104 -3.56 1.84 10.64
N ASP A 105 -4.72 2.19 11.22
CA ASP A 105 -4.97 3.50 11.85
C ASP A 105 -3.95 3.76 12.99
N ASP A 106 -3.73 2.78 13.87
CA ASP A 106 -2.78 2.90 14.99
C ASP A 106 -1.33 3.08 14.50
N TRP A 107 -0.91 2.30 13.50
CA TRP A 107 0.44 2.41 12.96
C TRP A 107 0.66 3.76 12.27
N LEU A 108 -0.30 4.22 11.48
CA LEU A 108 -0.22 5.50 10.77
C LEU A 108 -0.30 6.69 11.74
N ASN A 109 -1.06 6.57 12.83
CA ASN A 109 -1.01 7.53 13.94
C ASN A 109 0.39 7.56 14.57
N ALA A 110 0.94 6.42 14.96
CA ALA A 110 2.26 6.37 15.59
C ALA A 110 3.37 6.89 14.68
N ARG A 111 3.30 6.60 13.37
CA ARG A 111 4.33 6.96 12.40
C ARG A 111 4.23 8.40 11.91
N PHE A 112 3.02 8.88 11.64
CA PHE A 112 2.78 10.17 10.96
C PHE A 112 1.91 11.16 11.75
N GLY A 113 1.39 10.76 12.91
CA GLY A 113 0.48 11.59 13.71
C GLY A 113 -0.93 11.72 13.12
N LEU A 114 -1.33 10.82 12.21
CA LEU A 114 -2.68 10.85 11.62
C LEU A 114 -3.75 10.59 12.70
N PRO A 115 -4.78 11.44 12.85
CA PRO A 115 -5.82 11.24 13.86
C PRO A 115 -6.61 9.93 13.65
N ILE A 116 -6.78 9.16 14.72
CA ILE A 116 -7.55 7.89 14.69
C ILE A 116 -9.06 8.14 14.53
N ASN A 117 -9.58 9.26 15.04
CA ASN A 117 -10.98 9.68 14.89
C ASN A 117 -12.02 8.60 15.26
N ASN A 118 -11.86 7.92 16.41
CA ASN A 118 -12.68 6.77 16.81
C ASN A 118 -12.72 5.68 15.71
N TYR A 119 -11.56 5.39 15.11
CA TYR A 119 -11.37 4.48 13.98
C TYR A 119 -12.22 4.80 12.75
N ASN A 120 -12.53 6.09 12.56
CA ASN A 120 -12.90 6.59 11.23
C ASN A 120 -11.66 6.91 10.39
N GLY A 121 -10.47 6.90 11.01
CA GLY A 121 -9.18 7.26 10.41
C GLY A 121 -9.16 8.68 9.84
N ASP A 122 -8.16 8.94 9.00
CA ASP A 122 -8.00 10.22 8.32
C ASP A 122 -7.49 10.06 6.88
N TRP A 123 -7.41 11.17 6.15
CA TRP A 123 -6.88 11.21 4.79
C TRP A 123 -5.45 10.70 4.73
N THR A 124 -5.23 9.71 3.88
CA THR A 124 -3.90 9.17 3.57
C THR A 124 -3.49 9.53 2.15
N ASN A 125 -2.18 9.61 1.92
CA ASN A 125 -1.59 9.69 0.58
C ASN A 125 -0.88 8.38 0.20
N SER A 126 -0.53 8.22 -1.07
CA SER A 126 0.10 7.00 -1.60
C SER A 126 1.42 6.62 -0.89
N PHE A 127 2.19 7.60 -0.41
CA PHE A 127 3.45 7.32 0.30
C PHE A 127 3.22 6.80 1.72
N GLN A 128 2.19 7.28 2.41
CA GLN A 128 1.81 6.76 3.73
C GLN A 128 1.28 5.34 3.63
N ILE A 129 0.45 5.06 2.61
CA ILE A 129 -0.04 3.70 2.35
C ILE A 129 1.10 2.75 1.99
N ARG A 130 2.02 3.19 1.13
CA ARG A 130 3.25 2.44 0.81
C ARG A 130 4.06 2.14 2.06
N ALA A 131 4.31 3.14 2.90
CA ALA A 131 5.12 2.98 4.10
C ALA A 131 4.52 1.96 5.07
N TRP A 132 3.19 1.94 5.21
CA TRP A 132 2.51 0.91 6.00
C TRP A 132 2.62 -0.47 5.34
N LEU A 133 2.35 -0.61 4.04
CA LEU A 133 2.52 -1.90 3.34
C LEU A 133 3.96 -2.45 3.46
N GLU A 134 4.96 -1.60 3.33
CA GLU A 134 6.37 -1.98 3.49
C GLU A 134 6.71 -2.37 4.94
N SER A 135 6.12 -1.72 5.96
CA SER A 135 6.29 -2.16 7.36
C SER A 135 5.65 -3.52 7.63
N GLU A 136 4.64 -3.87 6.85
CA GLU A 136 3.97 -5.18 6.85
C GLU A 136 4.69 -6.25 6.02
N GLY A 137 5.89 -5.94 5.52
CA GLY A 137 6.68 -6.87 4.69
C GLY A 137 6.12 -7.06 3.27
N VAL A 138 5.19 -6.20 2.82
CA VAL A 138 4.65 -6.22 1.46
C VAL A 138 5.49 -5.31 0.57
N PRO A 139 6.27 -5.84 -0.39
CA PRO A 139 7.05 -5.02 -1.31
C PRO A 139 6.13 -4.22 -2.21
N THR A 140 6.31 -2.90 -2.26
CA THR A 140 5.44 -2.02 -3.04
C THR A 140 6.19 -0.93 -3.78
N LYS A 141 5.52 -0.40 -4.80
CA LYS A 141 5.94 0.77 -5.56
C LYS A 141 4.82 1.80 -5.61
N VAL A 142 5.24 3.06 -5.64
CA VAL A 142 4.37 4.21 -5.86
C VAL A 142 4.77 4.87 -7.16
N GLY A 143 3.77 5.30 -7.95
CA GLY A 143 4.03 6.03 -9.17
C GLY A 143 2.80 6.71 -9.72
N MET A 144 2.97 7.31 -10.89
CA MET A 144 1.90 7.85 -11.72
C MET A 144 1.73 6.94 -12.92
N GLY A 145 0.50 6.52 -13.19
CA GLY A 145 0.19 5.51 -14.19
C GLY A 145 -0.55 6.03 -15.41
N ASN A 146 -0.87 5.09 -16.30
CA ASN A 146 -1.79 5.24 -17.41
C ASN A 146 -2.49 3.89 -17.65
N LEU A 147 -3.35 3.79 -18.66
CA LEU A 147 -4.10 2.57 -18.95
C LEU A 147 -3.19 1.37 -19.26
N GLU A 148 -2.11 1.59 -20.00
CA GLU A 148 -1.13 0.54 -20.34
C GLU A 148 -0.46 0.00 -19.07
N ARG A 149 0.01 0.90 -18.20
CA ARG A 149 0.59 0.52 -16.91
C ARG A 149 -0.41 -0.24 -16.03
N ALA A 150 -1.68 0.17 -16.03
CA ALA A 150 -2.74 -0.55 -15.32
C ALA A 150 -2.90 -1.99 -15.86
N ARG A 151 -2.94 -2.17 -17.18
CA ARG A 151 -2.98 -3.50 -17.81
C ARG A 151 -1.77 -4.35 -17.44
N THR A 152 -0.56 -3.79 -17.54
CA THR A 152 0.68 -4.51 -17.18
C THR A 152 0.65 -5.00 -15.74
N MET A 153 0.31 -4.12 -14.78
CA MET A 153 0.24 -4.51 -13.36
C MET A 153 -0.79 -5.63 -13.15
N LEU A 154 -1.97 -5.52 -13.75
CA LEU A 154 -3.00 -6.54 -13.61
C LEU A 154 -2.60 -7.88 -14.26
N SER A 155 -1.97 -7.87 -15.45
CA SER A 155 -1.48 -9.09 -16.09
C SER A 155 -0.36 -9.79 -15.30
N GLU A 156 0.39 -9.03 -14.52
CA GLU A 156 1.41 -9.56 -13.59
C GLU A 156 0.81 -10.09 -12.28
N GLY A 157 -0.52 -10.05 -12.11
CA GLY A 157 -1.17 -10.47 -10.87
C GLY A 157 -0.98 -9.46 -9.74
N LYS A 158 -0.86 -8.17 -10.06
CA LYS A 158 -0.60 -7.10 -9.09
C LYS A 158 -1.81 -6.16 -9.05
N PRO A 159 -2.74 -6.34 -8.08
CA PRO A 159 -3.77 -5.34 -7.86
C PRO A 159 -3.10 -4.06 -7.36
N PHE A 160 -3.74 -2.92 -7.60
CA PHE A 160 -3.18 -1.63 -7.23
C PHE A 160 -4.24 -0.68 -6.68
N LEU A 161 -3.90 0.04 -5.64
CA LEU A 161 -4.70 1.15 -5.13
C LEU A 161 -4.61 2.30 -6.14
N ALA A 162 -5.76 2.82 -6.58
CA ALA A 162 -5.85 4.04 -7.37
C ALA A 162 -6.49 5.18 -6.55
N ALA A 163 -5.87 6.35 -6.58
CA ALA A 163 -6.48 7.57 -6.06
C ALA A 163 -7.53 8.08 -7.06
N VAL A 164 -8.80 8.09 -6.67
CA VAL A 164 -9.95 8.37 -7.56
C VAL A 164 -11.01 9.18 -6.81
N TYR A 165 -12.23 9.22 -7.33
CA TYR A 165 -13.37 9.82 -6.67
C TYR A 165 -14.46 8.77 -6.42
N SER A 166 -15.29 8.98 -5.42
CA SER A 166 -16.44 8.11 -5.18
C SER A 166 -17.33 8.03 -6.43
N ASN A 167 -17.77 6.82 -6.75
CA ASN A 167 -18.51 6.50 -7.98
C ASN A 167 -17.79 6.90 -9.30
N MET A 168 -16.46 7.04 -9.28
CA MET A 168 -15.67 7.55 -10.42
C MET A 168 -16.16 8.89 -10.97
N ASN A 169 -16.70 9.76 -10.11
CA ASN A 169 -17.23 11.07 -10.50
C ASN A 169 -16.34 12.22 -9.98
N PRO A 170 -15.41 12.76 -10.78
CA PRO A 170 -14.56 13.87 -10.34
C PRO A 170 -15.31 15.21 -10.14
N ASN A 171 -16.53 15.36 -10.68
CA ASN A 171 -17.30 16.61 -10.64
C ASN A 171 -18.29 16.69 -9.47
N GLY A 172 -18.35 15.67 -8.62
CA GLY A 172 -19.29 15.64 -7.49
C GLY A 172 -19.09 14.50 -6.50
N GLY A 173 -18.20 13.55 -6.79
CA GLY A 173 -17.75 12.55 -5.83
C GLY A 173 -16.77 13.14 -4.83
N ALA A 174 -16.64 12.47 -3.67
CA ALA A 174 -15.60 12.77 -2.70
C ALA A 174 -14.28 12.12 -3.15
N LYS A 175 -13.13 12.67 -2.71
CA LYS A 175 -11.83 11.99 -2.88
C LYS A 175 -11.90 10.61 -2.25
N HIS A 176 -11.37 9.62 -2.95
CA HIS A 176 -11.51 8.23 -2.56
C HIS A 176 -10.31 7.40 -3.03
N ALA A 177 -10.14 6.24 -2.41
CA ALA A 177 -9.21 5.21 -2.88
C ALA A 177 -10.00 3.93 -3.16
N MET A 178 -9.76 3.32 -4.31
CA MET A 178 -10.32 2.02 -4.66
C MET A 178 -9.19 1.09 -5.10
N LEU A 179 -9.35 -0.21 -4.82
CA LEU A 179 -8.39 -1.22 -5.22
C LEU A 179 -8.78 -1.75 -6.59
N VAL A 180 -7.96 -1.49 -7.61
CA VAL A 180 -8.16 -1.99 -8.97
C VAL A 180 -7.69 -3.44 -9.04
N ILE A 181 -8.58 -4.32 -9.51
CA ILE A 181 -8.41 -5.77 -9.47
C ILE A 181 -8.62 -6.43 -10.84
N GLY A 182 -9.06 -5.68 -11.84
CA GLY A 182 -9.28 -6.24 -13.16
C GLY A 182 -9.57 -5.21 -14.23
N ILE A 183 -9.51 -5.64 -15.47
CA ILE A 183 -9.77 -4.82 -16.65
C ILE A 183 -10.17 -5.70 -17.83
N ASP A 184 -11.09 -5.21 -18.67
CA ASP A 184 -11.40 -5.79 -19.98
C ASP A 184 -11.25 -4.74 -21.10
N SER A 185 -11.91 -4.94 -22.24
CA SER A 185 -11.88 -3.99 -23.37
C SER A 185 -12.66 -2.70 -23.13
N THR A 186 -13.59 -2.70 -22.17
CA THR A 186 -14.55 -1.62 -21.92
C THR A 186 -14.58 -1.12 -20.48
N GLN A 187 -14.22 -1.96 -19.51
CA GLN A 187 -14.45 -1.75 -18.09
C GLN A 187 -13.17 -1.97 -17.27
N VAL A 188 -13.09 -1.26 -16.14
CA VAL A 188 -12.17 -1.51 -15.04
C VAL A 188 -12.96 -2.07 -13.87
N TYR A 189 -12.43 -3.09 -13.21
CA TYR A 189 -13.02 -3.75 -12.05
C TYR A 189 -12.26 -3.35 -10.79
N VAL A 190 -12.99 -3.02 -9.73
CA VAL A 190 -12.46 -2.54 -8.46
C VAL A 190 -13.15 -3.21 -7.28
N ASN A 191 -12.40 -3.36 -6.20
CA ASN A 191 -12.96 -3.50 -4.86
C ASN A 191 -13.08 -2.09 -4.25
N ASP A 192 -14.31 -1.61 -4.10
CA ASP A 192 -14.64 -0.28 -3.57
C ASP A 192 -14.92 -0.37 -2.06
N PRO A 193 -13.97 0.03 -1.18
CA PRO A 193 -14.17 -0.09 0.26
C PRO A 193 -15.26 0.88 0.78
N GLY A 194 -15.66 1.89 0.00
CA GLY A 194 -16.69 2.86 0.35
C GLY A 194 -18.12 2.33 0.27
N LYS A 195 -18.30 1.02 0.07
CA LYS A 195 -19.60 0.36 -0.06
C LYS A 195 -19.62 -0.95 0.69
N VAL A 196 -20.77 -1.29 1.30
CA VAL A 196 -20.98 -2.61 1.93
C VAL A 196 -20.79 -3.73 0.90
N ASN A 197 -21.37 -3.57 -0.30
CA ASN A 197 -21.25 -4.50 -1.43
C ASN A 197 -20.35 -3.89 -2.50
N GLY A 198 -19.09 -3.65 -2.14
CA GLY A 198 -18.09 -3.01 -3.00
C GLY A 198 -17.25 -3.94 -3.85
N LYS A 199 -17.38 -5.26 -3.66
CA LYS A 199 -16.59 -6.28 -4.37
C LYS A 199 -16.90 -6.28 -5.87
N ASN A 200 -15.85 -6.34 -6.70
CA ASN A 200 -15.96 -6.47 -8.16
C ASN A 200 -16.84 -5.40 -8.85
N ASN A 201 -16.94 -4.20 -8.27
CA ASN A 201 -17.62 -3.09 -8.93
C ASN A 201 -16.92 -2.74 -10.24
N SER A 202 -17.68 -2.42 -11.28
CA SER A 202 -17.13 -2.10 -12.59
C SER A 202 -17.49 -0.69 -13.01
N TYR A 203 -16.55 -0.02 -13.68
CA TYR A 203 -16.72 1.30 -14.27
C TYR A 203 -16.18 1.29 -15.69
N SER A 204 -16.72 2.15 -16.57
CA SER A 204 -16.15 2.25 -17.91
C SER A 204 -14.70 2.74 -17.82
N ILE A 205 -13.86 2.31 -18.75
CA ILE A 205 -12.46 2.78 -18.83
C ILE A 205 -12.41 4.32 -18.87
N SER A 206 -13.33 4.96 -19.60
CA SER A 206 -13.39 6.43 -19.69
C SER A 206 -13.71 7.09 -18.35
N GLN A 207 -14.65 6.53 -17.57
CA GLN A 207 -14.97 7.04 -16.23
C GLN A 207 -13.79 6.86 -15.28
N PHE A 208 -13.18 5.68 -15.28
CA PHE A 208 -11.99 5.41 -14.46
C PHE A 208 -10.85 6.38 -14.78
N LEU A 209 -10.48 6.53 -16.06
CA LEU A 209 -9.40 7.42 -16.48
C LEU A 209 -9.71 8.88 -16.15
N SER A 210 -10.96 9.32 -16.27
CA SER A 210 -11.36 10.67 -15.88
C SER A 210 -11.19 10.90 -14.37
N ALA A 211 -11.65 9.97 -13.53
CA ALA A 211 -11.52 10.07 -12.09
C ALA A 211 -10.06 9.94 -11.61
N TRP A 212 -9.28 9.03 -12.20
CA TRP A 212 -7.88 8.78 -11.84
C TRP A 212 -6.98 9.93 -12.26
N SER A 213 -7.17 10.48 -13.46
CA SER A 213 -6.41 11.64 -13.94
C SER A 213 -6.69 12.91 -13.14
N ALA A 214 -7.93 13.11 -12.68
CA ALA A 214 -8.28 14.22 -11.79
C ALA A 214 -7.56 14.17 -10.43
N GLN A 215 -7.08 12.98 -10.02
CA GLN A 215 -6.24 12.78 -8.83
C GLN A 215 -4.76 12.53 -9.19
N GLY A 216 -4.32 12.90 -10.40
CA GLY A 216 -2.91 12.85 -10.81
C GLY A 216 -2.40 11.46 -11.22
N ASN A 217 -3.29 10.51 -11.51
CA ASN A 217 -2.94 9.14 -11.88
C ASN A 217 -2.08 8.40 -10.85
N TRP A 218 -2.15 8.78 -9.56
CA TRP A 218 -1.37 8.14 -8.51
C TRP A 218 -1.83 6.71 -8.24
N TYR A 219 -0.87 5.81 -8.03
CA TYR A 219 -1.13 4.45 -7.59
C TYR A 219 -0.14 3.96 -6.53
N VAL A 220 -0.56 2.93 -5.80
CA VAL A 220 0.30 2.04 -5.00
C VAL A 220 0.09 0.62 -5.52
N ALA A 221 1.14 -0.08 -5.90
CA ALA A 221 1.07 -1.45 -6.41
C ALA A 221 2.10 -2.35 -5.72
N LEU A 222 1.87 -3.66 -5.76
CA LEU A 222 2.90 -4.64 -5.39
C LEU A 222 4.11 -4.49 -6.33
N ASP A 223 5.32 -4.73 -5.81
CA ASP A 223 6.54 -4.64 -6.64
C ASP A 223 6.68 -5.83 -7.59
#